data_AF-A0A914Y3X2-F1
#
_entry.id   AF-A0A914Y3X2-F1
#
_cell.length_a   1.000
_cell.length_b   1.000
_cell.length_c   1.000
_cell.angle_alpha   90.00
_cell.angle_beta   90.00
_cell.angle_gamma   90.00
#
_symmetry.space_group_name_H-M   'P 1'
#
loop_
_entity.id
_entity.type
_entity.pdbx_description
1 polymer ?
#
loop_
_entity_poly.entity_id
_entity_poly.type
_entity_poly.pdbx_seq_one_letter_code
_entity_poly.pdbx_strand_id
1 'polypeptide(L)'
;MVKAVESKGTDGIGLGRPITQDMDFPLKILNGSVQSAIESPFGDDLVSNGLACNCQMAQAGLTPYSPDKPLMEGVMDITDEKTMREFKIAQNEFMQTVVRKMIGKQFYHGVVPYKINGQKLVIESDGLEISLLLRTALWAYLAFLKAQYYMC
;
A
#
# COMPACT_ATOMS: atom_id res chain seq x y z
N MET A 1 -0.48 14.28 -17.06
CA MET A 1 0.75 14.34 -16.23
C MET A 1 1.87 15.07 -16.96
N VAL A 2 2.46 14.46 -18.00
CA VAL A 2 3.58 15.05 -18.78
C VAL A 2 3.31 16.49 -19.21
N LYS A 3 2.16 16.74 -19.87
CA LYS A 3 1.75 18.08 -20.30
C LYS A 3 1.73 19.13 -19.17
N ALA A 4 1.36 18.75 -17.95
CA ALA A 4 1.27 19.68 -16.82
C ALA A 4 2.66 20.11 -16.32
N VAL A 5 3.66 19.21 -16.43
CA VAL A 5 5.05 19.51 -16.12
C VAL A 5 5.66 20.37 -17.24
N GLU A 6 5.49 19.96 -18.50
CA GLU A 6 6.00 20.70 -19.66
C GLU A 6 5.41 22.11 -19.77
N SER A 7 4.13 22.29 -19.43
CA SER A 7 3.48 23.61 -19.44
C SER A 7 3.80 24.46 -18.22
N LYS A 8 4.68 24.00 -17.30
CA LYS A 8 4.96 24.64 -16.00
C LYS A 8 3.70 24.90 -15.17
N GLY A 9 2.67 24.07 -15.32
CA GLY A 9 1.45 24.14 -14.52
C GLY A 9 1.63 23.53 -13.12
N THR A 10 2.68 22.73 -12.93
CA THR A 10 3.12 22.19 -11.65
C THR A 10 4.63 21.92 -11.70
N ASP A 11 5.30 22.03 -10.55
CA ASP A 11 6.71 21.67 -10.38
C ASP A 11 6.93 20.16 -10.18
N GLY A 12 5.86 19.42 -9.90
CA GLY A 12 5.93 17.98 -9.66
C GLY A 12 4.58 17.29 -9.65
N ILE A 13 4.61 15.95 -9.64
CA ILE A 13 3.42 15.10 -9.59
C ILE A 13 3.63 14.04 -8.51
N GLY A 14 2.78 14.04 -7.50
CA GLY A 14 2.74 12.98 -6.50
C GLY A 14 2.08 11.72 -7.08
N LEU A 15 2.73 10.57 -6.92
CA LEU A 15 2.21 9.28 -7.37
C LEU A 15 1.92 8.40 -6.15
N GLY A 16 0.64 8.10 -5.94
CA GLY A 16 0.18 7.19 -4.89
C GLY A 16 -0.10 5.79 -5.46
N ARG A 17 -1.39 5.44 -5.58
CA ARG A 17 -1.87 4.14 -6.09
C ARG A 17 -1.18 3.63 -7.36
N PRO A 18 -0.85 4.47 -8.37
CA PRO A 18 -0.12 4.01 -9.55
C PRO A 18 1.20 3.29 -9.23
N ILE A 19 1.94 3.74 -8.20
CA ILE A 19 3.21 3.12 -7.79
C ILE A 19 2.97 1.75 -7.16
N THR A 20 1.87 1.58 -6.42
CA THR A 20 1.49 0.28 -5.84
C THR A 20 1.32 -0.80 -6.92
N GLN A 21 0.76 -0.40 -8.06
CA GLN A 21 0.50 -1.30 -9.20
C GLN A 21 1.74 -1.56 -10.03
N ASP A 22 2.58 -0.54 -10.17
CA ASP A 22 3.73 -0.55 -11.08
C ASP A 22 4.82 0.33 -10.47
N MET A 23 5.74 -0.23 -9.65
CA MET A 23 6.65 0.66 -8.90
C MET A 23 7.71 1.32 -9.79
N ASP A 24 8.06 0.73 -10.94
CA ASP A 24 8.93 1.38 -11.94
C ASP A 24 8.14 2.25 -12.94
N PHE A 25 6.85 2.47 -12.69
CA PHE A 25 6.01 3.38 -13.46
C PHE A 25 6.61 4.78 -13.68
N PRO A 26 7.25 5.44 -12.68
CA PRO A 26 7.88 6.73 -12.91
C PRO A 26 8.94 6.67 -14.01
N LEU A 27 9.77 5.62 -13.99
CA LEU A 27 10.81 5.42 -14.99
C LEU A 27 10.20 5.10 -16.36
N LYS A 28 9.17 4.26 -16.41
CA LYS A 28 8.46 3.92 -17.66
C LYS A 28 7.80 5.15 -18.31
N ILE A 29 7.21 6.06 -17.52
CA ILE A 29 6.69 7.34 -18.04
C ILE A 29 7.82 8.21 -18.58
N LEU A 30 8.90 8.37 -17.82
CA LEU A 30 10.02 9.25 -18.20
C LEU A 30 10.71 8.77 -19.49
N ASN A 31 10.79 7.45 -19.69
CA ASN A 31 11.34 6.84 -20.89
C ASN A 31 10.35 6.80 -22.07
N GLY A 32 9.11 7.30 -21.89
CA GLY A 32 8.06 7.23 -22.91
C GLY A 32 7.59 5.82 -23.23
N SER A 33 7.90 4.83 -22.38
CA SER A 33 7.52 3.43 -22.58
C SER A 33 6.04 3.17 -22.31
N VAL A 34 5.41 3.99 -21.46
CA VAL A 34 3.97 3.94 -21.14
C VAL A 34 3.37 5.33 -21.06
N GLN A 35 2.06 5.43 -21.32
CA GLN A 35 1.31 6.70 -21.21
C GLN A 35 0.49 6.80 -19.91
N SER A 36 0.21 5.68 -19.26
CA SER A 36 -0.61 5.58 -18.05
C SER A 36 -0.21 4.36 -17.23
N ALA A 37 -0.60 4.35 -15.94
CA ALA A 37 -0.42 3.19 -15.09
C ALA A 37 -1.41 2.09 -15.48
N ILE A 38 -1.07 0.86 -15.13
CA ILE A 38 -1.98 -0.27 -15.25
C ILE A 38 -3.16 -0.12 -14.28
N GLU A 39 -4.26 -0.79 -14.62
CA GLU A 39 -5.43 -0.84 -13.75
C GLU A 39 -5.14 -1.66 -12.48
N SER A 40 -5.68 -1.20 -11.36
CA SER A 40 -5.51 -1.86 -10.06
C SER A 40 -6.27 -3.19 -10.03
N PRO A 41 -5.65 -4.32 -9.64
CA PRO A 41 -6.32 -5.59 -9.42
C PRO A 41 -7.21 -5.55 -8.16
N PHE A 42 -7.13 -4.48 -7.36
CA PHE A 42 -8.06 -4.18 -6.27
C PHE A 42 -9.26 -3.34 -6.72
N GLY A 43 -9.30 -2.84 -7.96
CA GLY A 43 -10.32 -1.90 -8.43
C GLY A 43 -10.42 -0.68 -7.50
N ASP A 44 -11.64 -0.40 -7.04
CA ASP A 44 -11.98 0.71 -6.13
C ASP A 44 -11.83 0.38 -4.64
N ASP A 45 -11.32 -0.79 -4.27
CA ASP A 45 -11.06 -1.14 -2.87
C ASP A 45 -9.83 -0.36 -2.33
N LEU A 46 -10.12 0.84 -1.82
CA LEU A 46 -9.12 1.76 -1.27
C LEU A 46 -8.38 1.19 -0.06
N VAL A 47 -9.04 0.35 0.74
CA VAL A 47 -8.46 -0.22 1.95
C VAL A 47 -7.42 -1.27 1.57
N SER A 48 -7.79 -2.17 0.66
CA SER A 48 -6.86 -3.20 0.21
C SER A 48 -5.68 -2.64 -0.56
N ASN A 49 -5.93 -1.65 -1.40
CA ASN A 49 -4.87 -0.96 -2.12
C ASN A 49 -3.92 -0.21 -1.16
N GLY A 50 -4.46 0.43 -0.11
CA GLY A 50 -3.66 1.08 0.93
C GLY A 50 -2.81 0.10 1.75
N LEU A 51 -3.36 -1.05 2.11
CA LEU A 51 -2.63 -2.10 2.82
C LEU A 51 -1.52 -2.73 1.96
N ALA A 52 -1.78 -2.92 0.67
CA ALA A 52 -0.78 -3.39 -0.29
C ALA A 52 0.37 -2.38 -0.42
N CYS A 53 0.05 -1.10 -0.59
CA CYS A 53 1.03 -0.02 -0.67
C CYS A 53 1.94 0.02 0.56
N ASN A 54 1.36 -0.02 1.77
CA ASN A 54 2.13 -0.02 3.01
C ASN A 54 3.03 -1.25 3.14
N CYS A 55 2.55 -2.42 2.71
CA CYS A 55 3.35 -3.64 2.70
C CYS A 55 4.54 -3.53 1.74
N GLN A 56 4.33 -3.04 0.51
CA GLN A 56 5.41 -2.83 -0.47
C GLN A 56 6.43 -1.79 0.00
N MET A 57 5.98 -0.69 0.60
CA MET A 57 6.86 0.32 1.20
C MET A 57 7.73 -0.27 2.32
N ALA A 58 7.12 -1.09 3.19
CA ALA A 58 7.86 -1.76 4.25
C ALA A 58 8.88 -2.76 3.68
N GLN A 59 8.50 -3.55 2.67
CA GLN A 59 9.40 -4.50 1.98
C GLN A 59 10.57 -3.78 1.30
N ALA A 60 10.30 -2.69 0.58
CA ALA A 60 11.32 -1.87 -0.07
C ALA A 60 12.30 -1.27 0.95
N GLY A 61 11.81 -0.92 2.15
CA GLY A 61 12.63 -0.39 3.23
C GLY A 61 13.58 -1.40 3.89
N LEU A 62 13.46 -2.71 3.61
CA LEU A 62 14.33 -3.73 4.19
C LEU A 62 15.64 -3.91 3.44
N THR A 63 15.70 -3.46 2.19
CA THR A 63 16.87 -3.64 1.34
C THR A 63 17.47 -2.28 1.03
N PRO A 64 18.75 -2.03 1.35
CA PRO A 64 19.43 -0.82 0.92
C PRO A 64 19.37 -0.67 -0.61
N TYR A 65 19.17 0.56 -1.08
CA TYR A 65 19.20 0.86 -2.51
C TYR A 65 20.57 0.46 -3.11
N SER A 66 20.53 -0.26 -4.22
CA SER A 66 21.71 -0.61 -5.02
C SER A 66 21.40 -0.39 -6.50
N PRO A 67 22.27 0.32 -7.26
CA PRO A 67 22.08 0.54 -8.69
C PRO A 67 22.19 -0.75 -9.51
N ASP A 68 22.84 -1.79 -8.98
CA ASP A 68 23.06 -3.07 -9.67
C ASP A 68 21.89 -4.06 -9.47
N LYS A 69 20.89 -3.69 -8.67
CA LYS A 69 19.75 -4.53 -8.32
C LYS A 69 18.45 -4.00 -8.92
N PRO A 70 17.52 -4.88 -9.34
CA PRO A 70 16.18 -4.46 -9.72
C PRO A 70 15.49 -3.71 -8.58
N LEU A 71 14.82 -2.59 -8.88
CA LEU A 71 14.07 -1.78 -7.90
C LEU A 71 13.01 -2.62 -7.13
N MET A 72 12.47 -3.63 -7.80
CA MET A 72 11.43 -4.53 -7.29
C MET A 72 11.97 -5.74 -6.52
N GLU A 73 13.30 -5.88 -6.36
CA GLU A 73 13.86 -7.05 -5.70
C GLU A 73 13.39 -7.13 -4.24
N GLY A 74 12.71 -8.23 -3.90
CA GLY A 74 12.19 -8.47 -2.55
C GLY A 74 10.87 -7.74 -2.22
N VAL A 75 10.28 -7.04 -3.19
CA VAL A 75 8.96 -6.40 -3.05
C VAL A 75 7.91 -7.24 -3.76
N MET A 76 6.73 -7.36 -3.15
CA MET A 76 5.64 -8.13 -3.75
C MET A 76 5.14 -7.45 -5.04
N ASP A 77 4.87 -8.29 -6.04
CA ASP A 77 4.24 -7.89 -7.29
C ASP A 77 2.75 -8.25 -7.26
N ILE A 78 1.89 -7.25 -7.13
CA ILE A 78 0.43 -7.44 -7.09
C ILE A 78 -0.20 -7.67 -8.46
N THR A 79 0.57 -7.48 -9.55
CA THR A 79 0.13 -7.82 -10.90
C THR A 79 0.15 -9.32 -11.15
N ASP A 80 1.01 -10.06 -10.42
CA ASP A 80 1.00 -11.52 -10.40
C ASP A 80 -0.22 -12.03 -9.63
N GLU A 81 -1.13 -12.74 -10.32
CA GLU A 81 -2.35 -13.24 -9.72
C GLU A 81 -2.10 -14.16 -8.52
N LYS A 82 -1.03 -14.95 -8.55
CA LYS A 82 -0.70 -15.87 -7.45
C LYS A 82 -0.33 -15.06 -6.21
N THR A 83 0.58 -14.10 -6.34
CA THR A 83 0.99 -13.18 -5.28
C THR A 83 -0.19 -12.40 -4.74
N MET A 84 -1.07 -11.91 -5.63
CA MET A 84 -2.30 -11.22 -5.25
C MET A 84 -3.24 -12.09 -4.40
N ARG A 85 -3.46 -13.36 -4.81
CA ARG A 85 -4.28 -14.31 -4.03
C ARG A 85 -3.68 -14.58 -2.65
N GLU A 86 -2.39 -14.86 -2.59
CA GLU A 86 -1.69 -15.10 -1.32
C GLU A 86 -1.70 -13.86 -0.41
N PHE A 87 -1.53 -12.67 -0.97
CA PHE A 87 -1.60 -11.41 -0.24
C PHE A 87 -2.99 -11.18 0.35
N LYS A 88 -4.08 -11.43 -0.40
CA LYS A 88 -5.45 -11.32 0.12
C LYS A 88 -5.70 -12.24 1.32
N ILE A 89 -5.09 -13.43 1.34
CA ILE A 89 -5.17 -14.34 2.49
C ILE A 89 -4.46 -13.72 3.69
N ALA A 90 -3.21 -13.30 3.53
CA ALA A 90 -2.43 -12.66 4.59
C ALA A 90 -3.10 -11.38 5.12
N GLN A 91 -3.70 -10.61 4.22
CA GLN A 91 -4.48 -9.41 4.53
C GLN A 91 -5.70 -9.73 5.38
N ASN A 92 -6.47 -10.77 5.05
CA ASN A 92 -7.64 -11.17 5.83
C ASN A 92 -7.24 -11.61 7.25
N GLU A 93 -6.17 -12.40 7.39
CA GLU A 93 -5.63 -12.81 8.70
C GLU A 93 -5.14 -11.62 9.52
N PHE A 94 -4.47 -10.67 8.86
CA PHE A 94 -4.04 -9.41 9.46
C PHE A 94 -5.23 -8.62 9.99
N MET A 95 -6.27 -8.42 9.17
CA MET A 95 -7.47 -7.66 9.55
C MET A 95 -8.22 -8.33 10.71
N GLN A 96 -8.32 -9.66 10.73
CA GLN A 96 -8.89 -10.38 11.88
C GLN A 96 -8.09 -10.12 13.17
N THR A 97 -6.77 -10.06 13.08
CA THR A 97 -5.90 -9.76 14.22
C THR A 97 -6.10 -8.32 14.70
N VAL A 98 -6.16 -7.36 13.77
CA VAL A 98 -6.42 -5.95 14.07
C VAL A 98 -7.76 -5.78 14.77
N VAL A 99 -8.83 -6.41 14.25
CA VAL A 99 -10.16 -6.38 14.88
C VAL A 99 -10.15 -6.96 16.28
N ARG A 100 -9.51 -8.12 16.50
CA ARG A 100 -9.40 -8.73 17.83
C ARG A 100 -8.69 -7.82 18.84
N LYS A 101 -7.57 -7.20 18.45
CA LYS A 101 -6.84 -6.26 19.31
C LYS A 101 -7.69 -5.01 19.62
N MET A 102 -8.40 -4.47 18.63
CA MET A 102 -9.28 -3.32 18.83
C MET A 102 -10.42 -3.61 19.80
N ILE A 103 -11.06 -4.80 19.73
CA ILE A 103 -12.08 -5.23 20.70
C ILE A 103 -11.49 -5.27 22.12
N GLY A 104 -10.23 -5.74 22.24
CA GLY A 104 -9.46 -5.72 23.49
C GLY A 104 -8.98 -4.32 23.92
N LYS A 105 -9.39 -3.24 23.25
CA LYS A 105 -8.92 -1.86 23.46
C LYS A 105 -7.41 -1.68 23.32
N GLN A 106 -6.77 -2.55 22.54
CA GLN A 106 -5.37 -2.47 22.18
C GLN A 106 -5.23 -1.95 20.75
N PHE A 107 -4.26 -1.06 20.53
CA PHE A 107 -3.92 -0.62 19.18
C PHE A 107 -3.05 -1.67 18.49
N TYR A 108 -3.26 -1.82 17.19
CA TYR A 108 -2.36 -2.59 16.35
C TYR A 108 -1.50 -1.61 15.55
N HIS A 109 -0.19 -1.76 15.68
CA HIS A 109 0.79 -1.05 14.88
C HIS A 109 1.48 -2.07 13.97
N GLY A 110 1.65 -1.71 12.69
CA GLY A 110 2.34 -2.55 11.72
C GLY A 110 1.72 -2.57 10.34
N VAL A 111 2.36 -3.33 9.46
CA VAL A 111 1.96 -3.58 8.07
C VAL A 111 1.55 -5.05 7.91
N VAL A 112 0.85 -5.37 6.82
CA VAL A 112 0.49 -6.76 6.51
C VAL A 112 1.77 -7.60 6.39
N PRO A 113 1.96 -8.65 7.20
CA PRO A 113 3.17 -9.46 7.17
C PRO A 113 3.10 -10.47 6.01
N TYR A 114 3.52 -10.05 4.81
CA TYR A 114 3.51 -10.89 3.62
C TYR A 114 4.89 -10.99 2.97
N LYS A 115 5.40 -12.21 2.77
CA LYS A 115 6.69 -12.53 2.11
C LYS A 115 7.90 -11.69 2.56
N ILE A 116 7.92 -11.26 3.81
CA ILE A 116 9.09 -10.61 4.39
C ILE A 116 10.01 -11.69 4.95
N ASN A 117 11.01 -12.14 4.18
CA ASN A 117 12.13 -13.00 4.61
C ASN A 117 11.81 -14.13 5.62
N GLY A 118 10.66 -14.79 5.51
CA GLY A 118 10.23 -15.83 6.47
C GLY A 118 10.08 -15.34 7.92
N GLN A 119 10.16 -14.04 8.18
CA GLN A 119 10.06 -13.44 9.51
C GLN A 119 8.81 -12.54 9.59
N LYS A 120 8.03 -12.78 10.63
CA LYS A 120 6.84 -12.00 10.95
C LYS A 120 7.31 -10.60 11.38
N LEU A 121 7.16 -9.58 10.52
CA LEU A 121 7.33 -8.20 10.95
C LEU A 121 6.18 -7.82 11.87
N VAL A 122 6.43 -7.97 13.16
CA VAL A 122 5.72 -7.23 14.18
C VAL A 122 6.51 -5.92 14.31
N ILE A 123 6.12 -4.89 13.55
CA ILE A 123 6.54 -3.53 13.89
C ILE A 123 5.68 -3.15 15.11
N GLU A 124 6.08 -3.65 16.28
CA GLU A 124 5.67 -3.06 17.54
C GLU A 124 6.30 -1.66 17.57
N SER A 125 5.55 -0.67 17.11
CA SER A 125 5.93 0.72 17.37
C SER A 125 5.67 0.96 18.85
N ASP A 126 6.64 0.64 19.68
CA ASP A 126 6.75 1.23 21.01
C ASP A 126 6.98 2.73 20.81
N GLY A 127 5.88 3.49 20.74
CA GLY A 127 5.88 4.94 20.90
C GLY A 127 6.11 5.82 19.67
N LEU A 128 5.89 5.36 18.43
CA LEU A 128 5.88 6.27 17.28
C LEU A 128 4.44 6.78 17.00
N GLU A 129 4.13 8.01 17.41
CA GLU A 129 2.89 8.70 17.04
C GLU A 129 2.80 8.92 15.52
N ILE A 130 2.23 7.96 14.79
CA ILE A 130 1.72 8.20 13.42
C ILE A 130 0.30 8.75 13.58
N SER A 131 0.18 10.00 14.07
CA SER A 131 -1.03 10.50 14.73
C SER A 131 -2.08 11.20 13.84
N LEU A 132 -1.91 11.30 12.52
CA LEU A 132 -2.92 11.98 11.67
C LEU A 132 -3.45 11.16 10.49
N LEU A 133 -2.57 10.62 9.64
CA LEU A 133 -2.97 9.92 8.40
C LEU A 133 -3.73 8.61 8.64
N LEU A 134 -3.30 7.83 9.64
CA LEU A 134 -3.99 6.60 10.04
C LEU A 134 -5.31 6.89 10.76
N ARG A 135 -5.39 7.99 11.52
CA ARG A 135 -6.64 8.41 12.17
C ARG A 135 -7.68 8.83 11.14
N THR A 136 -7.30 9.60 10.12
CA THR A 136 -8.21 10.00 9.05
C THR A 136 -8.63 8.82 8.18
N ALA A 137 -7.71 7.89 7.87
CA ALA A 137 -8.04 6.69 7.10
C ALA A 137 -8.98 5.75 7.87
N LEU A 138 -8.77 5.58 9.18
CA LEU A 138 -9.63 4.76 10.04
C LEU A 138 -11.00 5.39 10.26
N TRP A 139 -11.08 6.72 10.43
CA TRP A 139 -12.35 7.44 10.49
C TRP A 139 -13.13 7.35 9.18
N ALA A 140 -12.45 7.47 8.04
CA ALA A 140 -13.08 7.28 6.74
C ALA A 140 -13.62 5.86 6.55
N TYR A 141 -12.87 4.84 7.01
CA TYR A 141 -13.30 3.45 6.94
C TYR A 141 -14.49 3.14 7.86
N LEU A 142 -14.47 3.64 9.10
CA LEU A 142 -15.59 3.49 10.03
C LEU A 142 -16.83 4.27 9.57
N ALA A 143 -16.66 5.45 8.96
CA ALA A 143 -17.74 6.20 8.35
C ALA A 143 -18.35 5.45 7.15
N PHE A 144 -17.51 4.82 6.33
CA PHE A 144 -17.96 4.00 5.19
C PHE A 144 -18.74 2.75 5.65
N LEU A 145 -18.23 2.02 6.65
CA LEU A 145 -18.93 0.87 7.23
C LEU A 145 -20.27 1.29 7.88
N LYS A 146 -20.30 2.45 8.55
CA LYS A 146 -21.53 2.99 9.11
C LYS A 146 -22.51 3.38 8.00
N ALA A 147 -22.06 4.01 6.93
CA ALA A 147 -22.91 4.36 5.80
C ALA A 147 -23.54 3.12 5.12
N GLN A 148 -22.81 2.01 5.02
CA GLN A 148 -23.38 0.75 4.52
C GLN A 148 -24.42 0.14 5.47
N TYR A 149 -24.22 0.28 6.79
CA TYR A 149 -25.15 -0.26 7.80
C TYR A 149 -26.47 0.54 7.91
N TYR A 150 -26.49 1.80 7.50
CA TYR A 150 -27.69 2.66 7.51
C TYR A 150 -28.44 2.71 6.17
N MET A 151 -27.96 1.99 5.14
CA MET A 151 -28.63 1.84 3.84
C MET A 151 -29.33 0.48 3.67
N CYS A 152 -29.46 -0.31 4.74
CA CYS A 152 -30.36 -1.46 4.84
C CYS A 152 -31.50 -1.17 5.83
#